data_AF-A0A534X9H6-F1
#
_entry.id   AF-A0A534X9H6-F1
#
_cell.length_a   1.000
_cell.length_b   1.000
_cell.length_c   1.000
_cell.angle_alpha   90.00
_cell.angle_beta   90.00
_cell.angle_gamma   90.00
#
_symmetry.space_group_name_H-M   'P 1'
#
loop_
_entity.id
_entity.type
_entity.pdbx_description
1 polymer ?
#
loop_
_entity_poly.entity_id
_entity_poly.type
_entity_poly.pdbx_seq_one_letter_code
_entity_poly.pdbx_strand_id
1 'polypeptide(L)'
;MPASESEVLVGRRYLERSFLDAAMRLFVRNAELVTAADWTQLAERLLERHRIPDAVRVCELGGVPLPRERMLAAADACLKRKDVDGAMRLYELAGADRERWTKLVDVLTALPDRERQAVEIVDRHLGGESPEPRLQEARTKAAGRQIKAVK
;
A
#
# COMPACT_ATOMS: atom_id res chain seq x y z
N MET A 1 19.68 12.35 27.18
CA MET A 1 19.83 13.75 26.73
C MET A 1 18.43 14.27 26.46
N PRO A 2 18.05 15.43 27.02
CA PRO A 2 16.75 16.03 26.75
C PRO A 2 16.64 16.46 25.28
N ALA A 3 15.41 16.56 24.77
CA ALA A 3 15.16 17.04 23.43
C ALA A 3 15.64 18.50 23.28
N SER A 4 16.18 18.84 22.10
CA SER A 4 16.82 20.14 21.84
C SER A 4 16.34 20.74 20.52
N GLU A 5 15.79 21.95 20.57
CA GLU A 5 15.36 22.71 19.39
C GLU A 5 16.53 22.96 18.41
N SER A 6 17.74 23.15 18.93
CA SER A 6 18.95 23.31 18.13
C SER A 6 19.26 22.07 17.29
N GLU A 7 19.03 20.87 17.83
CA GLU A 7 19.22 19.62 17.09
C GLU A 7 18.16 19.44 15.99
N VAL A 8 16.91 19.84 16.26
CA VAL A 8 15.84 19.85 15.24
C VAL A 8 16.19 20.82 14.10
N LEU A 9 16.71 22.01 14.42
CA LEU A 9 17.16 22.97 13.41
C LEU A 9 18.28 22.40 12.52
N VAL A 10 19.27 21.71 13.13
CA VAL A 10 20.32 21.01 12.37
C VAL A 10 19.71 19.90 11.49
N GLY A 11 18.74 19.14 12.02
CA GLY A 11 18.00 18.14 11.25
C GLY A 11 17.31 18.73 10.01
N ARG A 12 16.67 19.90 10.13
CA ARG A 12 16.06 20.62 9.01
C ARG A 12 17.10 21.01 7.96
N ARG A 13 18.27 21.53 8.39
CA ARG A 13 19.37 21.86 7.46
C ARG A 13 19.93 20.62 6.75
N TYR A 14 19.97 19.47 7.41
CA TYR A 14 20.33 18.21 6.77
C TYR A 14 19.28 17.75 5.77
N LEU A 15 18.00 17.93 6.07
CA LEU A 15 16.91 17.62 5.15
C LEU A 15 16.97 18.50 3.89
N GLU A 16 17.21 19.81 4.03
CA GLU A 16 17.43 20.75 2.91
C GLU A 16 18.56 20.28 1.98
N ARG A 17 19.63 19.72 2.56
CA ARG A 17 20.81 19.19 1.84
C ARG A 17 20.70 17.72 1.47
N SER A 18 19.54 17.09 1.67
CA SER A 18 19.27 15.67 1.38
C SER A 18 20.16 14.66 2.13
N PHE A 19 20.68 15.02 3.31
CA PHE A 19 21.33 14.10 4.25
C PHE A 19 20.27 13.37 5.09
N LEU A 20 19.51 12.48 4.45
CA LEU A 20 18.30 11.89 5.02
C LEU A 20 18.56 11.05 6.27
N ASP A 21 19.64 10.27 6.33
CA ASP A 21 19.94 9.45 7.50
C ASP A 21 20.29 10.29 8.74
N ALA A 22 21.05 11.37 8.54
CA ALA A 22 21.41 12.28 9.62
C ALA A 22 20.18 13.07 10.10
N ALA A 23 19.36 13.57 9.17
CA ALA A 23 18.10 14.22 9.49
C ALA A 23 17.15 13.29 10.26
N MET A 24 16.97 12.06 9.78
CA MET A 24 16.12 11.05 10.43
C MET A 24 16.60 10.73 11.85
N ARG A 25 17.91 10.52 12.06
CA ARG A 25 18.45 10.27 13.41
C ARG A 25 18.15 11.41 14.38
N LEU A 26 18.32 12.67 13.93
CA LEU A 26 18.04 13.84 14.76
C LEU A 26 16.55 14.00 15.04
N PHE A 27 15.69 13.77 14.04
CA PHE A 27 14.25 13.89 14.21
C PHE A 27 13.68 12.80 15.12
N VAL A 28 14.07 11.54 14.93
CA VAL A 28 13.62 10.42 15.79
C VAL A 28 14.02 10.64 17.25
N ARG A 29 15.22 11.19 17.48
CA ARG A 29 15.71 11.49 18.83
C ARG A 29 14.96 12.65 19.50
N ASN A 30 14.43 13.57 18.72
CA ASN A 30 13.77 14.79 19.19
C ASN A 30 12.29 14.82 18.78
N ALA A 31 11.63 13.65 18.70
CA ALA A 31 10.35 13.51 18.02
C ALA A 31 9.24 14.44 18.53
N GLU A 32 9.25 14.74 19.83
CA GLU A 32 8.30 15.65 20.50
C GLU A 32 8.41 17.11 20.02
N LEU A 33 9.57 17.52 19.50
CA LEU A 33 9.84 18.89 19.04
C LEU A 33 9.78 19.03 17.51
N VAL A 34 9.71 17.92 16.78
CA VAL A 34 9.69 17.92 15.31
C VAL A 34 8.26 18.18 14.85
N THR A 35 8.10 19.13 13.92
CA THR A 35 6.77 19.50 13.44
C THR A 35 6.25 18.47 12.43
N ALA A 36 4.92 18.38 12.29
CA ALA A 36 4.29 17.56 11.26
C ALA A 36 4.79 17.90 9.84
N ALA A 37 5.12 19.18 9.56
CA ALA A 37 5.65 19.59 8.27
C ALA A 37 7.05 19.00 8.01
N ASP A 38 7.92 18.97 9.03
CA ASP A 38 9.26 18.37 8.94
C ASP A 38 9.17 16.86 8.70
N TRP A 39 8.26 16.18 9.40
CA TRP A 39 8.00 14.74 9.21
C TRP A 39 7.49 14.43 7.80
N THR A 40 6.53 15.22 7.31
CA THR A 40 5.97 15.07 5.96
C THR A 40 7.06 15.25 4.91
N GLN A 41 7.88 16.30 5.04
CA GLN A 41 8.97 16.56 4.11
C GLN A 41 10.02 15.45 4.13
N LEU A 42 10.38 14.91 5.30
CA LEU A 42 11.29 13.77 5.39
C LEU A 42 10.71 12.52 4.71
N ALA A 43 9.43 12.23 4.93
CA ALA A 43 8.75 11.10 4.30
C ALA A 43 8.73 11.21 2.77
N GLU A 44 8.42 12.39 2.22
CA GLU A 44 8.45 12.64 0.78
C GLU A 44 9.84 12.39 0.19
N ARG A 45 10.90 12.92 0.81
CA ARG A 45 12.28 12.74 0.34
C ARG A 45 12.75 11.29 0.43
N LEU A 46 12.28 10.53 1.42
CA LEU A 46 12.56 9.10 1.53
C LEU A 46 11.88 8.32 0.40
N LEU A 47 10.63 8.66 0.06
CA LEU A 47 9.92 8.05 -1.07
C LEU A 47 10.56 8.37 -2.43
N GLU A 48 11.05 9.59 -2.63
CA GLU A 48 11.81 9.96 -3.84
C GLU A 48 13.04 9.07 -4.05
N ARG A 49 13.64 8.55 -2.97
CA ARG A 49 14.77 7.63 -3.02
C ARG A 49 14.38 6.16 -2.92
N HIS A 50 13.09 5.83 -3.08
CA HIS A 50 12.55 4.48 -2.94
C HIS A 50 12.81 3.84 -1.56
N ARG A 51 13.02 4.64 -0.51
CA ARG A 51 13.20 4.17 0.88
C ARG A 51 11.86 4.05 1.60
N ILE A 52 11.01 3.16 1.08
CA ILE A 52 9.61 3.01 1.49
C ILE A 52 9.45 2.62 2.96
N PRO A 53 10.20 1.63 3.51
CA PRO A 53 10.06 1.26 4.92
C PRO A 53 10.39 2.40 5.87
N ASP A 54 11.40 3.20 5.52
CA ASP A 54 11.78 4.36 6.32
C ASP A 54 10.71 5.46 6.25
N ALA A 55 10.15 5.70 5.06
CA ALA A 55 9.06 6.67 4.87
C ALA A 55 7.82 6.31 5.73
N VAL A 56 7.43 5.03 5.74
CA VAL A 56 6.32 4.55 6.57
C VAL A 56 6.61 4.76 8.05
N ARG A 57 7.81 4.36 8.48
CA ARG A 57 8.24 4.51 9.88
C ARG A 57 8.24 5.96 10.35
N VAL A 58 8.72 6.90 9.53
CA VAL A 58 8.73 8.32 9.93
C VAL A 58 7.33 8.93 9.94
N CYS A 59 6.42 8.48 9.07
CA CYS A 59 5.02 8.89 9.11
C CYS A 59 4.33 8.43 10.40
N GLU A 60 4.54 7.17 10.80
CA GLU A 60 4.04 6.62 12.05
C GLU A 60 4.57 7.37 13.27
N LEU A 61 5.89 7.62 13.31
CA LEU A 61 6.54 8.34 14.42
C LEU A 61 6.10 9.80 14.50
N GLY A 62 5.92 10.46 13.36
CA GLY A 62 5.47 11.85 13.28
C GLY A 62 3.97 12.04 13.43
N GLY A 63 3.18 10.96 13.47
CA GLY A 63 1.72 11.03 13.44
C GLY A 63 1.17 11.73 12.19
N VAL A 64 1.91 11.70 11.08
CA VAL A 64 1.54 12.36 9.82
C VAL A 64 0.92 11.36 8.84
N PRO A 65 -0.06 11.78 8.04
CA PRO A 65 -0.66 10.89 7.05
C PRO A 65 0.39 10.47 6.03
N LEU A 66 0.32 9.19 5.63
CA LEU A 66 1.14 8.67 4.55
C LEU A 66 0.80 9.41 3.24
N PRO A 67 1.80 9.86 2.45
CA PRO A 67 1.56 10.54 1.19
C PRO A 67 1.13 9.53 0.11
N ARG A 68 -0.14 9.14 0.17
CA ARG A 68 -0.77 8.08 -0.61
C ARG A 68 -0.49 8.19 -2.11
N GLU A 69 -0.72 9.36 -2.70
CA GLU A 69 -0.50 9.58 -4.14
C GLU A 69 0.95 9.34 -4.57
N ARG A 70 1.92 9.72 -3.72
CA ARG A 70 3.35 9.49 -3.99
C ARG A 70 3.72 8.01 -3.85
N MET A 71 3.13 7.30 -2.89
CA MET A 71 3.32 5.87 -2.74
C MET A 71 2.75 5.09 -3.94
N LEU A 72 1.57 5.49 -4.44
CA LEU A 72 0.97 4.92 -5.64
C LEU A 72 1.85 5.17 -6.88
N ALA A 73 2.36 6.38 -7.04
CA ALA A 73 3.29 6.70 -8.13
C ALA A 73 4.60 5.90 -8.03
N ALA A 74 5.13 5.69 -6.81
CA ALA A 74 6.29 4.84 -6.58
C ALA A 74 5.99 3.37 -6.92
N ALA A 75 4.78 2.88 -6.62
CA ALA A 75 4.35 1.53 -6.94
C ALA A 75 4.25 1.32 -8.46
N ASP A 76 3.67 2.30 -9.16
CA ASP A 76 3.58 2.31 -10.62
C ASP A 76 5.00 2.29 -11.25
N ALA A 77 5.98 2.96 -10.64
CA ALA A 77 7.38 2.92 -11.07
C ALA A 77 8.06 1.56 -10.80
N CYS A 78 7.79 0.92 -9.65
CA CYS A 78 8.25 -0.44 -9.36
C CYS A 78 7.69 -1.43 -10.39
N LEU A 79 6.40 -1.32 -10.72
CA LEU A 79 5.75 -2.18 -11.71
C LEU A 79 6.39 -2.03 -13.11
N LYS A 80 6.69 -0.80 -13.54
CA LYS A 80 7.43 -0.53 -14.79
C LYS A 80 8.81 -1.18 -14.82
N ARG A 81 9.47 -1.28 -13.67
CA ARG A 81 10.78 -1.94 -13.50
C ARG A 81 10.68 -3.46 -13.32
N LYS A 82 9.47 -4.02 -13.39
CA LYS A 82 9.15 -5.42 -13.09
C LYS A 82 9.50 -5.84 -11.65
N ASP A 83 9.62 -4.87 -10.74
CA ASP A 83 9.70 -5.13 -9.30
C ASP A 83 8.29 -5.32 -8.75
N VAL A 84 7.76 -6.52 -8.96
CA VAL A 84 6.37 -6.85 -8.64
C VAL A 84 6.14 -6.90 -7.12
N ASP A 85 7.12 -7.38 -6.36
CA ASP A 85 7.02 -7.48 -4.90
C ASP A 85 7.05 -6.11 -4.23
N GLY A 86 7.87 -5.18 -4.75
CA GLY A 86 7.88 -3.78 -4.32
C GLY A 86 6.56 -3.06 -4.67
N ALA A 87 6.04 -3.28 -5.88
CA ALA A 87 4.77 -2.69 -6.31
C ALA A 87 3.58 -3.18 -5.46
N MET A 88 3.50 -4.50 -5.22
CA MET A 88 2.44 -5.10 -4.42
C MET A 88 2.39 -4.53 -2.99
N ARG A 89 3.53 -4.52 -2.29
CA ARG A 89 3.60 -3.96 -0.93
C ARG A 89 3.15 -2.50 -0.87
N LEU A 90 3.53 -1.70 -1.86
CA LEU A 90 3.14 -0.31 -1.92
C LEU A 90 1.64 -0.12 -2.22
N TYR A 91 1.08 -0.93 -3.12
CA TYR A 91 -0.35 -0.90 -3.40
C TYR A 91 -1.20 -1.30 -2.19
N GLU A 92 -0.75 -2.28 -1.39
CA GLU A 92 -1.40 -2.63 -0.11
C GLU A 92 -1.34 -1.47 0.87
N LEU A 93 -0.15 -0.91 1.11
CA LEU A 93 0.05 0.17 2.08
C LEU A 93 -0.67 1.47 1.69
N ALA A 94 -0.71 1.80 0.40
CA ALA A 94 -1.38 3.00 -0.09
C ALA A 94 -2.89 2.78 -0.35
N GLY A 95 -3.40 1.56 -0.25
CA GLY A 95 -4.79 1.23 -0.59
C GLY A 95 -5.09 1.55 -2.06
N ALA A 96 -4.38 0.90 -2.98
CA ALA A 96 -4.55 1.10 -4.42
C ALA A 96 -5.96 0.74 -4.92
N ASP A 97 -6.35 1.39 -6.00
CA ASP A 97 -7.62 1.19 -6.69
C ASP A 97 -7.61 -0.04 -7.61
N ARG A 98 -8.80 -0.46 -8.02
CA ARG A 98 -9.01 -1.65 -8.86
C ARG A 98 -8.17 -1.64 -10.14
N GLU A 99 -8.00 -0.48 -10.78
CA GLU A 99 -7.26 -0.37 -12.05
C GLU A 99 -5.78 -0.72 -11.88
N ARG A 100 -5.17 -0.26 -10.79
CA ARG A 100 -3.77 -0.54 -10.45
C ARG A 100 -3.55 -2.02 -10.09
N TRP A 101 -4.50 -2.63 -9.38
CA TRP A 101 -4.48 -4.06 -9.10
C TRP A 101 -4.61 -4.91 -10.36
N THR A 102 -5.46 -4.52 -11.32
CA THR A 102 -5.55 -5.20 -12.62
C THR A 102 -4.23 -5.16 -13.37
N LYS A 103 -3.57 -4.00 -13.44
CA LYS A 103 -2.25 -3.88 -14.09
C LYS A 103 -1.18 -4.76 -13.44
N LEU A 104 -1.22 -4.93 -12.12
CA LEU A 104 -0.31 -5.83 -11.41
C LEU A 104 -0.56 -7.29 -11.80
N VAL A 105 -1.83 -7.70 -11.88
CA VAL A 105 -2.23 -9.06 -12.29
C VAL A 105 -1.82 -9.35 -13.73
N ASP A 106 -1.96 -8.39 -14.64
CA ASP A 106 -1.50 -8.53 -16.03
C ASP A 106 0.01 -8.81 -16.10
N VAL A 107 0.80 -8.13 -15.26
CA VAL A 107 2.26 -8.37 -15.17
C VAL A 107 2.57 -9.71 -14.52
N LEU A 108 1.80 -10.14 -13.51
CA LEU A 108 1.98 -11.43 -12.85
C LEU A 108 1.63 -12.62 -13.75
N THR A 109 0.58 -12.53 -14.56
CA THR A 109 0.17 -13.58 -15.50
C THR A 109 1.13 -13.73 -16.67
N ALA A 110 1.91 -12.68 -16.99
CA ALA A 110 3.02 -12.77 -17.93
C ALA A 110 4.26 -13.51 -17.35
N LEU A 111 4.27 -13.85 -16.06
CA LEU A 111 5.35 -14.56 -15.38
C LEU A 111 4.92 -16.00 -15.02
N PRO A 112 5.59 -17.05 -15.55
CA PRO A 112 5.14 -18.43 -15.45
C PRO A 112 5.11 -18.98 -14.01
N ASP A 113 5.92 -18.43 -13.10
CA ASP A 113 6.03 -18.92 -11.72
C ASP A 113 5.08 -18.23 -10.74
N ARG A 114 4.29 -17.25 -11.19
CA ARG A 114 3.50 -16.37 -10.30
C ARG A 114 1.99 -16.43 -10.52
N GLU A 115 1.49 -17.42 -11.27
CA GLU A 115 0.06 -17.59 -11.52
C GLU A 115 -0.77 -17.73 -10.23
N ARG A 116 -0.28 -18.51 -9.25
CA ARG A 116 -0.97 -18.66 -7.95
C ARG A 116 -1.09 -17.35 -7.18
N GLN A 117 -0.06 -16.50 -7.26
CA GLN A 117 -0.04 -15.19 -6.62
C GLN A 117 -1.00 -14.22 -7.33
N ALA A 118 -1.11 -14.32 -8.66
CA ALA A 118 -2.10 -13.55 -9.43
C ALA A 118 -3.54 -13.87 -8.98
N VAL A 119 -3.86 -15.15 -8.79
CA VAL A 119 -5.19 -15.59 -8.29
C VAL A 119 -5.48 -15.01 -6.91
N GLU A 120 -4.53 -15.09 -5.98
CA GLU A 120 -4.71 -14.55 -4.62
C GLU A 120 -4.99 -13.04 -4.61
N ILE A 121 -4.31 -12.28 -5.47
CA ILE A 121 -4.50 -10.83 -5.60
C ILE A 121 -5.85 -10.52 -6.23
N VAL A 122 -6.27 -11.29 -7.23
CA VAL A 122 -7.62 -11.18 -7.79
C VAL A 122 -8.65 -11.37 -6.69
N ASP A 123 -8.57 -12.45 -5.91
CA ASP A 123 -9.54 -12.73 -4.85
C ASP A 123 -9.59 -11.63 -3.78
N ARG A 124 -8.43 -11.12 -3.35
CA ARG A 124 -8.32 -10.14 -2.26
C ARG A 124 -8.70 -8.71 -2.68
N HIS A 125 -8.32 -8.28 -3.88
CA HIS A 125 -8.39 -6.86 -4.28
C HIS A 125 -9.31 -6.58 -5.47
N LEU A 126 -9.61 -7.60 -6.28
CA LEU A 126 -10.49 -7.49 -7.45
C LEU A 126 -11.79 -8.31 -7.28
N GLY A 127 -11.83 -9.22 -6.31
CA GLY A 127 -12.89 -10.20 -6.02
C GLY A 127 -14.15 -9.62 -5.36
N GLY A 128 -14.33 -8.30 -5.44
CA GLY A 128 -15.56 -7.59 -5.05
C GLY A 128 -16.76 -7.83 -5.98
N GLU A 129 -16.82 -9.00 -6.63
CA GLU A 129 -18.05 -9.60 -7.11
C GLU A 129 -18.00 -11.05 -6.64
N SER A 130 -18.30 -11.27 -5.35
CA SER A 130 -18.80 -12.58 -4.96
C SER A 130 -20.10 -12.74 -5.75
N PRO A 131 -20.22 -13.69 -6.69
CA PRO A 131 -21.54 -14.02 -7.18
C PRO A 131 -22.25 -14.65 -5.99
N GLU A 132 -23.10 -13.86 -5.33
CA GLU A 132 -24.12 -14.40 -4.43
C GLU A 132 -24.75 -15.63 -5.11
N PRO A 133 -24.96 -16.70 -4.35
CA PRO A 133 -24.94 -18.06 -4.86
C PRO A 133 -26.19 -18.30 -5.72
N ARG A 134 -26.05 -18.19 -7.04
CA ARG A 134 -27.01 -18.79 -8.00
C ARG A 134 -27.09 -20.33 -7.90
N LEU A 135 -26.44 -20.92 -6.90
CA LEU A 135 -26.53 -22.33 -6.54
C LEU A 135 -27.69 -22.66 -5.59
N GLN A 136 -28.41 -21.68 -5.02
CA GLN A 136 -29.53 -21.96 -4.11
C GLN A 136 -30.92 -21.88 -4.77
N GLU A 137 -31.11 -21.06 -5.81
CA GLU A 137 -32.38 -21.00 -6.56
C GLU A 137 -32.59 -22.16 -7.54
N ALA A 138 -31.50 -22.79 -8.02
CA ALA A 138 -31.61 -23.95 -8.91
C ALA A 138 -32.06 -25.23 -8.17
N ARG A 139 -31.74 -25.36 -6.86
CA ARG A 139 -32.15 -26.50 -6.04
C ARG A 139 -33.61 -26.41 -5.55
N THR A 140 -34.12 -25.21 -5.29
CA THR A 140 -35.53 -25.03 -4.87
C THR A 140 -36.52 -25.14 -6.02
N LYS A 141 -36.13 -24.79 -7.26
CA LYS A 141 -36.97 -25.02 -8.46
C LYS A 141 -37.06 -26.48 -8.91
N ALA A 142 -36.06 -27.31 -8.60
CA ALA A 142 -36.06 -28.73 -8.96
C ALA A 142 -36.87 -29.62 -7.99
N ALA A 143 -37.06 -29.20 -6.74
CA ALA A 143 -37.79 -29.97 -5.73
C ALA A 143 -39.32 -29.76 -5.74
N GLY A 144 -39.84 -28.82 -6.55
CA GLY A 144 -41.28 -28.46 -6.58
C GLY A 144 -42.13 -29.18 -7.64
N ARG A 145 -41.57 -30.07 -8.46
CA ARG A 145 -42.27 -30.73 -9.58
C ARG A 145 -42.35 -32.24 -9.43
N GLN A 146 -43.10 -32.70 -8.42
CA GLN A 146 -43.70 -34.04 -8.28
C GLN A 146 -44.27 -34.07 -6.85
N ILE A 147 -45.57 -33.99 -6.59
CA ILE A 147 -46.62 -34.97 -6.87
C ILE A 147 -47.97 -34.23 -6.75
N LYS A 148 -48.83 -34.28 -7.78
CA LYS A 148 -50.28 -34.12 -7.59
C LYS A 148 -50.92 -35.46 -7.94
N ALA A 149 -51.25 -36.22 -6.90
CA ALA A 149 -52.19 -37.32 -6.96
C ALA A 149 -53.57 -36.78 -6.61
N VAL A 150 -54.50 -36.73 -7.57
CA VAL A 150 -55.97 -36.64 -7.42
C VAL A 150 -56.53 -37.07 -8.80
N LYS A 151 -57.40 -38.05 -8.99
CA LYS A 151 -58.42 -38.69 -8.15
C LYS A 151 -58.63 -40.13 -8.62
#